data_AF-A0A318S3M9-F1
#
_entry.id   AF-A0A318S3M9-F1
#
_cell.length_a   1.000
_cell.length_b   1.000
_cell.length_c   1.000
_cell.angle_alpha   90.00
_cell.angle_beta   90.00
_cell.angle_gamma   90.00
#
_symmetry.space_group_name_H-M   'P 1'
#
loop_
_entity.id
_entity.type
_entity.pdbx_description
1 polymer ?
#
loop_
_entity_poly.entity_id
_entity_poly.type
_entity_poly.pdbx_seq_one_letter_code
_entity_poly.pdbx_strand_id
1 'polypeptide(L)'
;MLLSLLTTTLLAAPVQYCAVDGLIDYQLGLTRLVSIRLDPACLPGGIARVQAVSASRSRCFPKRGAWTLTTLNPFRGEWLSPFWKLEYWDGSAWVPARVR
;
A
#
# COMPACT_ATOMS: atom_id res chain seq x y z
N MET A 1 -42.05 -14.54 -29.58
CA MET A 1 -40.76 -13.85 -29.82
C MET A 1 -40.18 -13.48 -28.46
N LEU A 2 -39.20 -14.25 -27.96
CA LEU A 2 -38.51 -13.98 -26.70
C LEU A 2 -37.18 -13.28 -27.03
N LEU A 3 -37.07 -12.00 -26.68
CA LEU A 3 -35.81 -11.26 -26.75
C LEU A 3 -34.89 -11.76 -25.63
N SER A 4 -33.81 -12.44 -26.02
CA SER A 4 -32.71 -12.77 -25.12
C SER A 4 -31.83 -11.53 -24.95
N LEU A 5 -31.93 -10.87 -23.80
CA LEU A 5 -31.04 -9.78 -23.39
C LEU A 5 -29.68 -10.38 -23.01
N LEU A 6 -28.70 -10.29 -23.92
CA LEU A 6 -27.29 -10.49 -23.63
C LEU A 6 -26.84 -9.43 -22.62
N THR A 7 -26.77 -9.81 -21.35
CA THR A 7 -26.10 -9.02 -20.31
C THR A 7 -24.59 -9.20 -20.50
N THR A 8 -23.96 -8.25 -21.17
CA THR A 8 -22.50 -8.13 -21.26
C THR A 8 -21.98 -7.87 -19.86
N THR A 9 -21.56 -8.94 -19.17
CA THR A 9 -20.84 -8.83 -17.90
C THR A 9 -19.45 -8.29 -18.23
N LEU A 10 -19.24 -6.99 -18.01
CA LEU A 10 -17.90 -6.40 -17.96
C LEU A 10 -17.16 -7.10 -16.79
N LEU A 11 -16.39 -8.14 -17.07
CA LEU A 11 -15.45 -8.67 -16.08
C LEU A 11 -14.41 -7.57 -15.82
N ALA A 12 -14.47 -6.95 -14.65
CA ALA A 12 -13.39 -6.09 -14.17
C ALA A 12 -12.09 -6.90 -14.22
N ALA A 13 -11.08 -6.39 -14.92
CA ALA A 13 -9.78 -7.04 -14.96
C ALA A 13 -9.27 -7.27 -13.53
N PRO A 14 -8.64 -8.42 -13.24
CA PRO A 14 -8.14 -8.70 -11.90
C PRO A 14 -7.13 -7.63 -11.49
N VAL A 15 -7.34 -7.03 -10.32
CA VAL A 15 -6.46 -6.02 -9.76
C VAL A 15 -5.16 -6.69 -9.32
N GLN A 16 -4.03 -6.25 -9.89
CA GLN A 16 -2.72 -6.72 -9.48
C GLN A 16 -2.21 -5.90 -8.29
N TYR A 17 -1.94 -6.58 -7.18
CA TYR A 17 -1.34 -6.00 -5.99
C TYR A 17 0.18 -6.15 -6.03
N CYS A 18 0.89 -5.07 -5.73
CA CYS A 18 2.34 -5.00 -5.79
C CYS A 18 2.95 -4.76 -4.42
N ALA A 19 4.19 -5.22 -4.25
CA ALA A 19 4.98 -4.97 -3.07
C ALA A 19 5.39 -3.50 -2.96
N VAL A 20 5.77 -3.10 -1.74
CA VAL A 20 6.19 -1.75 -1.41
C VAL A 20 7.41 -1.79 -0.50
N ASP A 21 8.36 -0.91 -0.79
CA ASP A 21 9.52 -0.63 0.04
C ASP A 21 9.38 0.74 0.70
N GLY A 22 9.90 0.88 1.91
CA GLY A 22 10.15 2.16 2.57
C GLY A 22 11.64 2.48 2.58
N LEU A 23 12.00 3.69 2.19
CA LEU A 23 13.36 4.22 2.31
C LEU A 23 13.38 5.36 3.31
N ILE A 24 14.29 5.33 4.28
CA ILE A 24 14.47 6.44 5.22
C ILE A 24 15.24 7.56 4.52
N ASP A 25 14.56 8.65 4.18
CA ASP A 25 15.20 9.81 3.55
C ASP A 25 15.86 10.73 4.57
N TYR A 26 15.25 10.87 5.75
CA TYR A 26 15.71 11.80 6.79
C TYR A 26 15.26 11.36 8.19
N GLN A 27 15.98 11.76 9.23
CA GLN A 27 15.63 11.46 10.62
C GLN A 27 15.77 12.69 11.52
N LEU A 28 14.70 12.99 12.27
CA LEU A 28 14.61 14.03 13.29
C LEU A 28 14.24 13.42 14.63
N GLY A 29 15.25 13.24 15.49
CA GLY A 29 15.07 12.56 16.77
C GLY A 29 14.55 11.14 16.58
N LEU A 30 13.36 10.86 17.12
CA LEU A 30 12.67 9.57 16.97
C LEU A 30 11.82 9.50 15.70
N THR A 31 11.57 10.58 14.99
CA THR A 31 10.71 10.59 13.79
C THR A 31 11.57 10.49 12.54
N ARG A 32 11.17 9.64 11.59
CA ARG A 32 11.84 9.43 10.30
C ARG A 32 10.92 9.87 9.17
N LEU A 33 11.45 10.57 8.18
CA LEU A 33 10.77 10.74 6.90
C LEU A 33 11.03 9.48 6.08
N VAL A 34 9.97 8.74 5.76
CA VAL A 34 10.05 7.51 4.97
C VAL A 34 9.42 7.75 3.60
N SER A 35 10.23 7.60 2.55
CA SER A 35 9.78 7.46 1.17
C SER A 35 9.21 6.07 0.95
N ILE A 36 7.89 5.98 0.85
CA ILE A 36 7.16 4.76 0.51
C ILE A 36 7.13 4.64 -1.02
N ARG A 37 7.58 3.52 -1.56
CA ARG A 37 7.78 3.30 -3.00
C ARG A 37 7.16 1.99 -3.45
N LEU A 38 6.38 2.04 -4.52
CA LEU A 38 5.94 0.85 -5.23
C LEU A 38 7.16 0.08 -5.76
N ASP A 39 7.11 -1.26 -5.70
CA ASP A 39 8.17 -2.10 -6.25
C ASP A 39 8.39 -1.78 -7.74
N PRO A 40 9.62 -1.47 -8.18
CA PRO A 40 9.93 -1.22 -9.58
C PRO A 40 9.56 -2.38 -10.53
N ALA A 41 9.47 -3.62 -10.02
CA ALA A 41 9.05 -4.79 -10.78
C ALA A 41 7.52 -4.89 -10.95
N CYS A 42 6.75 -3.96 -10.38
CA CYS A 42 5.30 -3.91 -10.51
C CYS A 42 4.90 -3.66 -11.97
N LEU A 43 4.05 -4.53 -12.52
CA LEU A 43 3.58 -4.40 -13.90
C LEU A 43 2.67 -3.16 -14.07
N PRO A 44 2.57 -2.61 -15.30
CA PRO A 44 1.67 -1.50 -15.60
C PRO A 44 0.23 -1.78 -15.17
N GLY A 45 -0.40 -0.82 -14.49
CA GLY A 45 -1.76 -0.96 -13.96
C GLY A 45 -1.82 -1.65 -12.58
N GLY A 46 -0.68 -2.11 -12.06
CA GLY A 46 -0.58 -2.59 -10.68
C GLY A 46 -0.76 -1.48 -9.66
N ILE A 47 -1.27 -1.87 -8.50
CA ILE A 47 -1.50 -0.98 -7.36
C ILE A 47 -0.87 -1.55 -6.10
N ALA A 48 -0.58 -0.70 -5.13
CA ALA A 48 -0.31 -1.15 -3.77
C ALA A 48 -1.20 -0.41 -2.78
N ARG A 49 -1.87 -1.15 -1.91
CA ARG A 49 -2.58 -0.56 -0.76
C ARG A 49 -1.62 -0.65 0.42
N VAL A 50 -1.33 0.48 1.03
CA VAL A 50 -0.33 0.62 2.09
C VAL A 50 -1.00 1.18 3.33
N GLN A 51 -0.56 0.76 4.51
CA GLN A 51 -0.99 1.32 5.77
C GLN A 51 0.18 1.50 6.74
N ALA A 52 0.05 2.48 7.62
CA ALA A 52 0.88 2.60 8.81
C ALA A 52 0.09 2.16 10.04
N VAL A 53 0.58 1.14 10.73
CA VAL A 53 -0.05 0.57 11.93
C VAL A 53 0.93 0.59 13.09
N SER A 54 0.42 0.54 14.32
CA SER A 54 1.27 0.48 15.50
C SER A 54 2.18 -0.75 15.46
N ALA A 55 3.47 -0.55 15.68
CA ALA A 55 4.47 -1.61 15.79
C ALA A 55 4.14 -2.56 16.95
N SER A 56 3.62 -2.01 18.06
CA SER A 56 3.18 -2.79 19.23
C SER A 56 1.86 -3.53 19.04
N ARG A 57 1.13 -3.26 17.94
CA ARG A 57 -0.28 -3.67 17.72
C ARG A 57 -1.21 -3.33 18.90
N SER A 58 -0.80 -2.45 19.81
CA SER A 58 -1.63 -2.04 20.93
C SER A 58 -2.82 -1.24 20.40
N ARG A 59 -4.01 -1.54 20.93
CA ARG A 59 -5.27 -0.85 20.57
C ARG A 59 -5.23 0.64 20.90
N CYS A 60 -4.32 1.06 21.78
CA CYS A 60 -4.13 2.46 22.17
C CYS A 60 -3.48 3.30 21.07
N PHE A 61 -2.92 2.68 20.03
CA PHE A 61 -2.33 3.38 18.88
C PHE A 61 -3.18 3.09 17.63
N PRO A 62 -4.02 4.03 17.18
CA PRO A 62 -4.94 3.82 16.06
C PRO A 62 -4.19 3.61 14.74
N LYS A 63 -4.85 3.25 13.64
CA LYS A 63 -4.18 3.26 12.32
C LYS A 63 -3.87 4.71 11.93
N ARG A 64 -2.62 5.01 11.54
CA ARG A 64 -2.20 6.39 11.23
C ARG A 64 -2.43 6.80 9.78
N GLY A 65 -2.58 5.83 8.89
CA GLY A 65 -3.03 6.11 7.52
C GLY A 65 -3.19 4.88 6.65
N ALA A 66 -3.91 5.07 5.55
CA ALA A 66 -4.15 4.10 4.48
C ALA A 66 -4.02 4.83 3.15
N TRP A 67 -3.26 4.26 2.22
CA TRP A 67 -2.94 4.92 0.96
C TRP A 67 -2.93 3.90 -0.17
N THR A 68 -3.13 4.38 -1.38
CA THR A 68 -2.98 3.58 -2.59
C THR A 68 -1.89 4.21 -3.44
N LEU A 69 -0.85 3.45 -3.74
CA LEU A 69 0.16 3.78 -4.74
C LEU A 69 -0.20 3.08 -6.04
N THR A 70 0.14 3.70 -7.17
CA THR A 70 -0.09 3.15 -8.51
C THR A 70 1.17 3.33 -9.34
N THR A 71 1.29 2.66 -10.48
CA THR A 71 2.41 2.89 -11.38
C THR A 71 2.49 4.33 -11.92
N LEU A 72 1.39 5.09 -11.87
CA LEU A 72 1.35 6.52 -12.23
C LEU A 72 1.74 7.45 -11.07
N ASN A 73 1.51 7.01 -9.84
CA ASN A 73 1.95 7.70 -8.63
C ASN A 73 2.63 6.70 -7.67
N PRO A 74 3.88 6.31 -7.97
CA PRO A 74 4.52 5.18 -7.30
C PRO A 74 5.18 5.55 -5.97
N PHE A 75 5.08 6.81 -5.54
CA PHE A 75 5.83 7.34 -4.40
C PHE A 75 4.92 8.09 -3.43
N ARG A 76 5.24 8.00 -2.13
CA ARG A 76 4.64 8.83 -1.09
C ARG A 76 5.58 9.02 0.08
N GLY A 77 5.79 10.27 0.51
CA GLY A 77 6.51 10.56 1.74
C GLY A 77 5.60 10.52 2.96
N GLU A 78 6.08 9.96 4.07
CA GLU A 78 5.37 9.96 5.35
C GLU A 78 6.34 10.07 6.53
N TRP A 79 6.01 10.91 7.50
CA TRP A 79 6.77 11.01 8.74
C TRP A 79 6.33 9.92 9.71
N LEU A 80 7.17 8.94 10.01
CA LEU A 80 6.89 7.82 10.90
C LEU A 80 7.82 7.83 12.13
N SER A 81 7.24 7.74 13.33
CA SER A 81 8.00 7.42 14.54
C SER A 81 8.28 5.90 14.60
N PRO A 82 9.18 5.42 15.48
CA PRO A 82 9.59 4.02 15.51
C PRO A 82 8.48 3.09 16.02
N PHE A 83 7.41 3.69 16.57
CA PHE A 83 6.22 3.00 17.04
C PHE A 83 5.24 2.67 15.91
N TRP A 84 5.57 3.01 14.66
CA TRP A 84 4.79 2.69 13.48
C TRP A 84 5.58 1.75 12.57
N LYS A 85 4.87 0.80 11.97
CA LYS A 85 5.37 -0.05 10.89
C LYS A 85 4.49 0.09 9.65
N LEU A 86 5.12 -0.04 8.49
CA LEU A 86 4.43 -0.05 7.22
C LEU A 86 4.03 -1.48 6.86
N GLU A 87 2.81 -1.63 6.36
CA GLU A 87 2.29 -2.88 5.80
C GLU A 87 1.65 -2.58 4.45
N TYR A 88 1.71 -3.53 3.53
CA TYR A 88 0.99 -3.46 2.25
C TYR A 88 0.10 -4.68 2.07
N TRP A 89 -0.95 -4.55 1.25
CA TRP A 89 -1.83 -5.65 0.88
C TRP A 89 -1.27 -6.38 -0.33
N ASP A 90 -1.01 -7.69 -0.20
CA ASP A 90 -0.49 -8.53 -1.29
C ASP A 90 -1.59 -9.15 -2.17
N GLY A 91 -2.86 -8.87 -1.86
CA GLY A 91 -4.03 -9.50 -2.49
C GLY A 91 -4.78 -10.43 -1.54
N SER A 92 -4.11 -10.94 -0.50
CA SER A 92 -4.63 -11.93 0.44
C SER A 92 -4.49 -11.52 1.92
N ALA A 93 -3.41 -10.82 2.26
CA ALA A 93 -3.08 -10.43 3.62
C ALA A 93 -2.32 -9.09 3.66
N TRP A 94 -2.31 -8.49 4.85
CA TRP A 94 -1.43 -7.37 5.16
C TRP A 94 -0.06 -7.90 5.57
N VAL A 95 0.95 -7.62 4.75
CA VAL A 95 2.33 -8.06 4.93
C VAL A 95 3.24 -6.87 5.27
N PRO A 96 4.27 -7.05 6.10
CA PRO A 96 5.20 -5.97 6.42
C PRO A 96 5.95 -5.46 5.18
N ALA A 97 6.00 -4.14 5.01
CA ALA A 97 6.90 -3.52 4.03
C ALA A 97 8.34 -3.52 4.58
N ARG A 98 9.32 -3.76 3.70
CA ARG A 98 10.72 -3.62 4.07
C ARG A 98 11.02 -2.13 4.23
N VAL A 99 11.57 -1.72 5.37
CA VAL A 99 12.03 -0.34 5.60
C VAL A 99 13.53 -0.38 5.86
N ARG A 100 14.29 0.38 5.06
CA ARG A 100 15.76 0.45 5.13
C ARG A 100 16.26 1.89 5.07
#